data_AF-A0A3M1L2H4-F1
#
_entry.id   AF-A0A3M1L2H4-F1
#
_cell.length_a   1.000
_cell.length_b   1.000
_cell.length_c   1.000
_cell.angle_alpha   90.00
_cell.angle_beta   90.00
_cell.angle_gamma   90.00
#
_symmetry.space_group_name_H-M   'P 1'
#
loop_
_entity.id
_entity.type
_entity.pdbx_description
1 polymer ?
#
loop_
_entity_poly.entity_id
_entity_poly.type
_entity_poly.pdbx_seq_one_letter_code
_entity_poly.pdbx_strand_id
1 'polypeptide(L)'
;MKIAKRQYAACATALILGALIVGCSRGDSKKNTAAEDSAPVIEKIEGMRYYVGGPVMKADKYGRLRLGGFNGQVTTPSSRGLLIGYKPNDDGTFEYRTWVNGRPVQKSVGFRDEDGLLWFTKRETYDGQGRVIARQTLTYDNDREVMNSTYEQVDPETGKVLKSVSREVPYAPPSEKEDEEGEDEGGE
;
A
#
# COMPACT_ATOMS: atom_id res chain seq x y z
N MET A 1 -31.81 -23.47 19.46
CA MET A 1 -31.43 -22.68 18.27
C MET A 1 -32.69 -22.08 17.66
N LYS A 2 -32.98 -20.79 17.91
CA LYS A 2 -34.22 -20.12 17.45
C LYS A 2 -33.87 -19.19 16.27
N ILE A 3 -34.46 -19.46 15.11
CA ILE A 3 -34.27 -18.69 13.87
C ILE A 3 -35.26 -17.52 13.89
N ALA A 4 -34.75 -16.29 14.04
CA ALA A 4 -35.56 -15.08 13.96
C ALA A 4 -35.64 -14.59 12.51
N LYS A 5 -36.83 -14.68 11.91
CA LYS A 5 -37.19 -14.05 10.64
C LYS A 5 -37.38 -12.55 10.86
N ARG A 6 -36.60 -11.71 10.16
CA ARG A 6 -36.84 -10.26 10.09
C ARG A 6 -37.71 -9.95 8.87
N GLN A 7 -38.82 -9.29 9.12
CA GLN A 7 -39.77 -8.83 8.12
C GLN A 7 -39.23 -7.58 7.41
N TYR A 8 -39.38 -7.54 6.09
CA TYR A 8 -39.11 -6.38 5.25
C TYR A 8 -40.29 -5.40 5.37
N ALA A 9 -40.03 -4.19 5.85
CA ALA A 9 -40.97 -3.09 5.78
C ALA A 9 -40.75 -2.32 4.46
N ALA A 10 -41.70 -2.45 3.54
CA ALA A 10 -41.84 -1.59 2.39
C ALA A 10 -42.45 -0.25 2.84
N CYS A 11 -41.76 0.86 2.59
CA CYS A 11 -42.33 2.20 2.76
C CYS A 11 -42.28 2.95 1.42
N ALA A 12 -43.47 3.00 0.81
CA ALA A 12 -44.07 4.02 -0.02
C ALA A 12 -43.19 5.12 -0.65
N THR A 13 -43.19 5.09 -1.98
CA THR A 13 -42.94 6.19 -2.91
C THR A 13 -43.84 7.39 -2.63
N ALA A 14 -43.26 8.59 -2.54
CA ALA A 14 -43.98 9.86 -2.68
C ALA A 14 -43.23 10.78 -3.65
N LEU A 15 -43.76 10.86 -4.87
CA LEU A 15 -43.44 11.84 -5.90
C LEU A 15 -44.06 13.19 -5.49
N ILE A 16 -43.24 14.25 -5.40
CA ILE A 16 -43.73 15.63 -5.51
C ILE A 16 -42.85 16.35 -6.54
N LEU A 17 -43.49 16.63 -7.68
CA LEU A 17 -43.06 17.57 -8.71
C LEU A 17 -42.95 18.97 -8.10
N GLY A 18 -41.76 19.56 -8.16
CA GLY A 18 -41.53 20.98 -7.89
C GLY A 18 -40.82 21.61 -9.07
N ALA A 19 -41.58 22.35 -9.89
CA ALA A 19 -41.07 23.15 -10.99
C ALA A 19 -40.22 24.30 -10.45
N LEU A 20 -38.92 24.29 -10.75
CA LEU A 20 -38.06 25.47 -10.61
C LEU A 20 -37.69 25.98 -12.00
N ILE A 21 -38.23 27.16 -12.28
CA ILE A 21 -37.85 28.07 -13.36
C ILE A 21 -36.37 28.41 -13.16
N VAL A 22 -35.50 27.93 -14.04
CA VAL A 22 -34.15 28.50 -14.21
C VAL A 22 -34.17 29.30 -15.49
N GLY A 23 -34.27 30.62 -15.29
CA GLY A 23 -34.06 31.60 -16.34
C GLY A 23 -32.69 31.43 -16.98
N CYS A 24 -32.68 31.58 -18.30
CA CYS A 24 -31.49 31.69 -19.11
C CYS A 24 -30.71 32.94 -18.72
N SER A 25 -29.75 32.82 -17.81
CA SER A 25 -28.67 33.80 -17.72
C SER A 25 -27.60 33.41 -18.74
N ARG A 26 -27.48 34.22 -19.80
CA ARG A 26 -26.30 34.31 -20.64
C ARG A 26 -25.11 34.66 -19.74
N GLY A 27 -24.44 33.64 -19.23
CA GLY A 27 -23.09 33.75 -18.69
C GLY A 27 -22.13 33.41 -19.82
N ASP A 28 -21.35 34.40 -20.26
CA ASP A 28 -20.15 34.18 -21.06
C ASP A 28 -19.32 33.07 -20.39
N SER A 29 -19.38 31.87 -20.97
CA SER A 29 -18.45 30.81 -20.63
C SER A 29 -17.11 31.23 -21.21
N LYS A 30 -16.36 31.98 -20.41
CA LYS A 30 -14.89 31.97 -20.49
C LYS A 30 -14.50 30.50 -20.62
N LYS A 31 -14.02 30.13 -21.81
CA LYS A 31 -13.16 28.96 -21.97
C LYS A 31 -12.00 29.17 -21.03
N ASN A 32 -12.15 28.73 -19.78
CA ASN A 32 -11.03 28.34 -18.98
C ASN A 32 -10.51 27.08 -19.68
N THR A 33 -9.63 27.30 -20.66
CA THR A 33 -8.65 26.30 -21.06
C THR A 33 -7.94 25.96 -19.75
N ALA A 34 -8.40 24.92 -19.06
CA ALA A 34 -7.62 24.33 -18.00
C ALA A 34 -6.29 24.02 -18.66
N ALA A 35 -5.24 24.74 -18.28
CA ALA A 35 -3.89 24.37 -18.65
C ALA A 35 -3.79 22.88 -18.30
N GLU A 36 -3.52 22.03 -19.29
CA GLU A 36 -3.14 20.66 -19.01
C GLU A 36 -1.94 20.77 -18.07
N ASP A 37 -2.18 20.55 -16.78
CA ASP A 37 -1.13 20.44 -15.78
C ASP A 37 -0.37 19.18 -16.15
N SER A 38 0.63 19.34 -17.03
CA SER A 38 1.40 18.24 -17.57
C SER A 38 2.08 17.56 -16.40
N ALA A 39 1.78 16.27 -16.20
CA ALA A 39 2.35 15.51 -15.09
C ALA A 39 3.89 15.60 -15.13
N PRO A 40 4.55 15.74 -13.96
CA PRO A 40 5.99 15.93 -13.91
C PRO A 40 6.72 14.77 -14.59
N VAL A 41 7.77 15.10 -15.34
CA VAL A 41 8.60 14.11 -16.02
C VAL A 41 9.44 13.38 -14.98
N ILE A 42 9.46 12.05 -15.07
CA ILE A 42 10.28 11.20 -14.21
C ILE A 42 11.60 10.94 -14.93
N GLU A 43 12.71 11.35 -14.32
CA GLU A 43 14.05 11.07 -14.83
C GLU A 43 14.39 9.57 -14.71
N LYS A 44 15.12 9.05 -15.69
CA LYS A 44 15.62 7.67 -15.65
C LYS A 44 16.73 7.57 -14.62
N ILE A 45 16.60 6.60 -13.72
CA ILE A 45 17.59 6.26 -12.71
C ILE A 45 18.40 5.09 -13.22
N GLU A 46 19.73 5.24 -13.22
CA GLU A 46 20.64 4.22 -13.68
C GLU A 46 20.46 2.89 -12.93
N GLY A 47 20.35 1.79 -13.69
CA GLY A 47 20.11 0.44 -13.20
C GLY A 47 18.66 0.16 -12.75
N MET A 48 17.75 1.14 -12.78
CA MET A 48 16.36 0.95 -12.41
C MET A 48 15.52 0.48 -13.59
N ARG A 49 14.76 -0.59 -13.40
CA ARG A 49 13.72 -1.04 -14.33
C ARG A 49 12.39 -0.44 -13.94
N TYR A 50 11.56 -0.13 -14.93
CA TYR A 50 10.28 0.53 -14.75
C TYR A 50 9.13 -0.36 -15.19
N TYR A 51 8.00 -0.29 -14.49
CA TYR A 51 6.85 -1.16 -14.70
C TYR A 51 5.55 -0.33 -14.63
N VAL A 52 4.71 -0.47 -15.65
CA VAL A 52 3.35 0.09 -15.70
C VAL A 52 2.36 -1.07 -15.54
N GLY A 53 2.04 -1.36 -14.30
CA GLY A 53 1.29 -2.56 -13.93
C GLY A 53 1.28 -2.74 -12.42
N GLY A 54 0.38 -3.58 -11.93
CA GLY A 54 0.36 -3.94 -10.52
C GLY A 54 1.52 -4.86 -10.15
N PRO A 55 1.86 -4.93 -8.85
CA PRO A 55 2.78 -5.95 -8.36
C PRO A 55 2.24 -7.36 -8.58
N VAL A 56 3.15 -8.32 -8.75
CA VAL A 56 2.82 -9.75 -8.75
C VAL A 56 2.96 -10.25 -7.32
N MET A 57 1.84 -10.71 -6.76
CA MET A 57 1.81 -11.30 -5.42
C MET A 57 2.06 -12.80 -5.50
N LYS A 58 2.85 -13.34 -4.57
CA LYS A 58 3.10 -14.77 -4.37
C LYS A 58 2.93 -15.12 -2.89
N ALA A 59 2.45 -16.33 -2.61
CA ALA A 59 2.39 -16.82 -1.24
C ALA A 59 3.81 -17.15 -0.74
N ASP A 60 4.11 -16.80 0.51
CA ASP A 60 5.27 -17.31 1.23
C ASP A 60 5.00 -18.71 1.80
N LYS A 61 6.00 -19.31 2.47
CA LYS A 61 5.89 -20.63 3.12
C LYS A 61 4.76 -20.73 4.15
N TYR A 62 4.22 -19.61 4.62
CA TYR A 62 3.12 -19.53 5.57
C TYR A 62 1.78 -19.16 4.90
N GLY A 63 1.72 -19.14 3.57
CA GLY A 63 0.51 -18.80 2.81
C GLY A 63 0.20 -17.29 2.74
N ARG A 64 1.09 -16.41 3.24
CA ARG A 64 0.86 -14.96 3.21
C ARG A 64 1.32 -14.37 1.88
N LEU A 65 0.52 -13.47 1.32
CA LEU A 65 0.86 -12.83 0.05
C LEU A 65 1.97 -11.78 0.22
N ARG A 66 3.04 -11.94 -0.55
CA ARG A 66 4.19 -11.04 -0.65
C ARG A 66 4.45 -10.65 -2.09
N LEU A 67 5.23 -9.60 -2.27
CA LEU A 67 5.72 -9.22 -3.58
C LEU A 67 6.71 -10.28 -4.09
N GLY A 68 6.39 -10.88 -5.23
CA GLY A 68 7.26 -11.83 -5.93
C GLY A 68 7.79 -11.30 -7.27
N GLY A 69 7.38 -10.11 -7.69
CA GLY A 69 7.84 -9.49 -8.94
C GLY A 69 6.91 -8.41 -9.46
N PHE A 70 7.12 -8.02 -10.71
CA PHE A 70 6.41 -6.93 -11.39
C PHE A 70 6.14 -7.32 -12.85
N ASN A 71 4.99 -6.91 -13.37
CA ASN A 71 4.60 -7.09 -14.77
C ASN A 71 4.61 -5.75 -15.52
N GLY A 72 4.55 -5.80 -16.85
CA GLY A 72 4.41 -4.59 -17.67
C GLY A 72 5.67 -3.72 -17.68
N GLN A 73 6.85 -4.35 -17.81
CA GLN A 73 8.11 -3.61 -17.90
C GLN A 73 8.07 -2.64 -19.09
N VAL A 74 8.51 -1.41 -18.86
CA VAL A 74 8.65 -0.36 -19.87
C VAL A 74 10.09 0.13 -19.93
N THR A 75 10.49 0.58 -21.11
CA THR A 75 11.83 1.12 -21.35
C THR A 75 11.97 2.59 -20.92
N THR A 76 10.85 3.30 -20.81
CA THR A 76 10.78 4.71 -20.43
C THR A 76 9.71 4.92 -19.36
N PRO A 77 10.03 5.63 -18.26
CA PRO A 77 9.08 5.88 -17.19
C PRO A 77 7.89 6.72 -17.68
N SER A 78 6.68 6.30 -17.32
CA SER A 78 5.45 7.05 -17.59
C SER A 78 5.15 8.01 -16.44
N SER A 79 4.81 9.26 -16.75
CA SER A 79 4.29 10.22 -15.77
C SER A 79 2.77 10.08 -15.54
N ARG A 80 2.09 9.14 -16.21
CA ARG A 80 0.66 8.89 -16.03
C ARG A 80 0.41 7.56 -15.33
N GLY A 81 -0.54 7.55 -14.40
CA GLY A 81 -0.93 6.36 -13.67
C GLY A 81 0.08 5.93 -12.60
N LEU A 82 0.02 4.65 -12.23
CA LEU A 82 0.98 4.02 -11.33
C LEU A 82 2.24 3.63 -12.10
N LEU A 83 3.40 4.06 -11.61
CA LEU A 83 4.69 3.59 -12.07
C LEU A 83 5.44 2.97 -10.91
N ILE A 84 6.01 1.78 -11.14
CA ILE A 84 6.89 1.10 -10.20
C ILE A 84 8.31 1.12 -10.77
N GLY A 85 9.28 1.48 -9.95
CA GLY A 85 10.70 1.40 -10.24
C GLY A 85 11.34 0.35 -9.33
N TYR A 86 12.11 -0.56 -9.91
CA TYR A 86 12.81 -1.61 -9.18
C TYR A 86 14.25 -1.73 -9.66
N LYS A 87 15.18 -1.61 -8.72
CA LYS A 87 16.62 -1.73 -8.92
C LYS A 87 17.15 -2.80 -7.97
N PRO A 88 17.46 -4.02 -8.43
CA PRO A 88 18.20 -4.97 -7.63
C PRO A 88 19.66 -4.53 -7.50
N ASN A 89 20.27 -4.84 -6.37
CA ASN A 89 21.70 -4.65 -6.11
C ASN A 89 22.40 -6.01 -6.12
N ASP A 90 23.73 -6.00 -6.27
CA ASP A 90 24.54 -7.23 -6.37
C ASP A 90 24.60 -8.02 -5.05
N ASP A 91 24.38 -7.35 -3.92
CA ASP A 91 24.37 -7.94 -2.57
C ASP A 91 23.02 -8.59 -2.18
N GLY A 92 22.09 -8.72 -3.14
CA GLY A 92 20.76 -9.28 -2.90
C GLY A 92 19.77 -8.30 -2.28
N THR A 93 20.18 -7.05 -2.01
CA THR A 93 19.27 -5.97 -1.63
C THR A 93 18.59 -5.35 -2.86
N PHE A 94 17.61 -4.49 -2.63
CA PHE A 94 16.96 -3.76 -3.70
C PHE A 94 16.53 -2.36 -3.28
N GLU A 95 16.35 -1.51 -4.27
CA GLU A 95 15.61 -0.26 -4.19
C GLU A 95 14.30 -0.36 -4.99
N TYR A 96 13.21 0.05 -4.34
CA TYR A 96 11.86 0.06 -4.87
C TYR A 96 11.28 1.47 -4.76
N ARG A 97 10.70 1.98 -5.83
CA ARG A 97 10.07 3.31 -5.86
C ARG A 97 8.71 3.23 -6.51
N THR A 98 7.78 4.06 -6.03
CA THR A 98 6.45 4.18 -6.59
C THR A 98 6.17 5.63 -6.93
N TRP A 99 5.62 5.87 -8.11
CA TRP A 99 5.06 7.16 -8.52
C TRP A 99 3.59 7.02 -8.87
N VAL A 100 2.82 8.07 -8.58
CA VAL A 100 1.43 8.20 -9.01
C VAL A 100 1.31 9.50 -9.78
N ASN A 101 0.94 9.40 -11.05
CA ASN A 101 0.83 10.55 -11.96
C ASN A 101 2.08 11.44 -11.94
N GLY A 102 3.25 10.82 -12.06
CA GLY A 102 4.54 11.52 -12.13
C GLY A 102 5.13 11.88 -10.77
N ARG A 103 4.31 11.87 -9.70
CA ARG A 103 4.73 12.31 -8.37
C ARG A 103 5.23 11.12 -7.54
N PRO A 104 6.40 11.21 -6.89
CA PRO A 104 6.87 10.15 -6.01
C PRO A 104 5.93 10.01 -4.83
N VAL A 105 5.52 8.78 -4.51
CA VAL A 105 4.67 8.51 -3.33
C VAL A 105 5.40 7.66 -2.31
N GLN A 106 6.32 6.80 -2.75
CA GLN A 106 7.05 5.90 -1.86
C GLN A 106 8.44 5.57 -2.40
N LYS A 107 9.40 5.45 -1.49
CA LYS A 107 10.68 4.79 -1.70
C LYS A 107 10.84 3.70 -0.66
N SER A 108 11.45 2.59 -1.02
CA SER A 108 11.69 1.49 -0.10
C SER A 108 12.97 0.77 -0.46
N VAL A 109 13.59 0.20 0.56
CA VAL A 109 14.71 -0.73 0.39
C VAL A 109 14.42 -2.02 1.13
N GLY A 110 15.10 -3.08 0.75
CA GLY A 110 14.82 -4.40 1.25
C GLY A 110 15.81 -5.44 0.72
N PHE A 111 15.50 -6.70 0.94
CA PHE A 111 16.25 -7.86 0.46
C PHE A 111 15.33 -8.87 -0.20
N ARG A 112 15.88 -9.68 -1.09
CA ARG A 112 15.20 -10.83 -1.67
C ARG A 112 15.55 -12.09 -0.88
N ASP A 113 14.55 -12.87 -0.51
CA ASP A 113 14.80 -14.19 0.10
C ASP A 113 15.14 -15.26 -0.96
N GLU A 114 15.35 -16.48 -0.49
CA GLU A 114 15.70 -17.65 -1.31
C GLU A 114 14.57 -18.02 -2.30
N ASP A 115 13.32 -17.77 -1.92
CA ASP A 115 12.12 -17.99 -2.76
C ASP A 115 11.88 -16.86 -3.78
N GLY A 116 12.74 -15.84 -3.78
CA GLY A 116 12.63 -14.69 -4.67
C GLY A 116 11.60 -13.65 -4.22
N LEU A 117 11.08 -13.74 -2.99
CA LEU A 117 10.11 -12.81 -2.42
C LEU A 117 10.83 -11.57 -1.86
N LEU A 118 10.18 -10.42 -1.97
CA LEU A 118 10.74 -9.14 -1.58
C LEU A 118 10.33 -8.79 -0.14
N TRP A 119 11.33 -8.59 0.71
CA TRP A 119 11.17 -8.18 2.11
C TRP A 119 11.69 -6.76 2.29
N PHE A 120 10.87 -5.88 2.87
CA PHE A 120 11.22 -4.48 3.03
C PHE A 120 11.84 -4.23 4.39
N THR A 121 12.90 -3.43 4.45
CA THR A 121 13.57 -3.04 5.71
C THR A 121 13.35 -1.57 6.04
N LYS A 122 13.20 -0.71 5.02
CA LYS A 122 12.86 0.70 5.20
C LYS A 122 11.88 1.17 4.14
N ARG A 123 10.97 2.06 4.53
CA ARG A 123 10.08 2.77 3.61
C ARG A 123 10.03 4.26 3.97
N GLU A 124 10.00 5.09 2.95
CA GLU A 124 9.72 6.52 3.04
C GLU A 124 8.47 6.81 2.23
N THR A 125 7.55 7.59 2.79
CA THR A 125 6.34 8.08 2.10
C THR A 125 6.47 9.58 1.89
N TYR A 126 6.08 10.04 0.71
CA TYR A 126 6.21 11.44 0.31
C TYR A 126 4.84 12.14 0.18
N ASP A 127 4.81 13.45 0.41
CA ASP A 127 3.67 14.29 0.06
C ASP A 127 3.65 14.67 -1.43
N GLY A 128 2.66 15.46 -1.84
CA GLY A 128 2.53 15.91 -3.23
C GLY A 128 3.66 16.81 -3.74
N GLN A 129 4.53 17.30 -2.86
CA GLN A 129 5.72 18.11 -3.17
C GLN A 129 7.01 17.28 -3.12
N GLY A 130 6.92 15.97 -2.84
CA GLY A 130 8.07 15.08 -2.74
C GLY A 130 8.82 15.15 -1.40
N ARG A 131 8.22 15.76 -0.37
CA ARG A 131 8.81 15.84 0.98
C ARG A 131 8.42 14.61 1.80
N VAL A 132 9.32 14.11 2.62
CA VAL A 132 9.06 12.93 3.47
C VAL A 132 8.05 13.29 4.56
N ILE A 133 6.94 12.56 4.61
CA ILE A 133 5.90 12.69 5.64
C ILE A 133 5.84 11.49 6.59
N ALA A 134 6.44 10.37 6.21
CA ALA A 134 6.56 9.22 7.07
C ALA A 134 7.78 8.37 6.73
N ARG A 135 8.31 7.70 7.76
CA ARG A 135 9.33 6.67 7.65
C ARG A 135 8.83 5.40 8.34
N GLN A 136 9.15 4.25 7.78
CA GLN A 136 8.89 2.96 8.41
C GLN A 136 10.18 2.15 8.40
N THR A 137 10.60 1.66 9.55
CA THR A 137 11.70 0.69 9.69
C THR A 137 11.11 -0.66 10.07
N LEU A 138 11.60 -1.71 9.42
CA LEU A 138 11.15 -3.08 9.57
C LEU A 138 12.37 -3.93 9.89
N THR A 139 12.36 -4.60 11.03
CA THR A 139 13.39 -5.56 11.43
C THR A 139 12.76 -6.92 11.67
N TYR A 140 13.45 -7.96 11.24
CA TYR A 140 12.95 -9.33 11.26
C TYR A 140 13.79 -10.15 12.22
N ASP A 141 13.11 -10.76 13.19
CA ASP A 141 13.66 -11.76 14.08
C ASP A 141 13.17 -13.12 13.58
N ASN A 142 14.09 -13.90 13.01
CA ASN A 142 13.78 -15.21 12.41
C ASN A 142 13.62 -16.31 13.45
N ASP A 143 14.27 -16.16 14.62
CA ASP A 143 14.18 -17.15 15.69
C ASP A 143 12.82 -17.08 16.38
N ARG A 144 12.29 -15.86 16.53
CA ARG A 144 10.95 -15.60 17.10
C ARG A 144 9.85 -15.46 16.05
N GLU A 145 10.20 -15.56 14.77
CA GLU A 145 9.30 -15.39 13.62
C GLU A 145 8.44 -14.10 13.67
N VAL A 146 9.03 -13.01 14.17
CA VAL A 146 8.36 -11.71 14.37
C VAL A 146 9.01 -10.57 13.60
N MET A 147 8.18 -9.68 13.08
CA MET A 147 8.59 -8.43 12.46
C MET A 147 8.31 -7.28 13.42
N ASN A 148 9.34 -6.53 13.77
CA ASN A 148 9.19 -5.26 14.47
C ASN A 148 9.07 -4.14 13.44
N SER A 149 7.97 -3.39 13.49
CA SER A 149 7.68 -2.26 12.61
C SER A 149 7.63 -0.98 13.43
N THR A 150 8.55 -0.06 13.19
CA THR A 150 8.51 1.30 13.73
C THR A 150 8.07 2.26 12.64
N TYR A 151 6.95 2.94 12.85
CA TYR A 151 6.40 3.96 11.96
C TYR A 151 6.58 5.34 12.61
N GLU A 152 7.22 6.25 11.89
CA GLU A 152 7.44 7.62 12.28
C GLU A 152 6.69 8.56 11.33
N GLN A 153 5.84 9.41 11.88
CA GLN A 153 5.29 10.56 11.16
C GLN A 153 6.27 11.71 11.25
N VAL A 154 6.57 12.32 10.12
CA VAL A 154 7.60 13.35 9.98
C VAL A 154 6.95 14.67 9.54
N ASP A 155 7.36 15.76 10.16
CA ASP A 155 7.05 17.11 9.70
C ASP A 155 7.79 17.38 8.38
N PRO A 156 7.08 17.64 7.27
CA PRO A 156 7.69 17.74 5.95
C PRO A 156 8.57 18.99 5.76
N GLU A 157 8.41 20.02 6.59
CA GLU A 157 9.17 21.28 6.47
C GLU A 157 10.46 21.22 7.28
N THR A 158 10.39 20.66 8.49
CA THR A 158 11.49 20.66 9.45
C THR A 158 12.23 19.31 9.53
N GLY A 159 11.62 18.23 9.02
CA GLY A 159 12.14 16.86 9.11
C GLY A 159 12.07 16.25 10.51
N LYS A 160 11.44 16.93 11.48
CA LYS A 160 11.30 16.44 12.86
C LYS A 160 10.27 15.33 12.95
N VAL A 161 10.52 14.34 13.80
CA VAL A 161 9.55 13.27 14.09
C VAL A 161 8.46 13.84 14.99
N LEU A 162 7.21 13.79 14.51
CA LEU A 162 6.02 14.25 15.23
C LEU A 162 5.41 13.16 16.09
N LYS A 163 5.46 11.91 15.61
CA LYS A 163 4.90 10.74 16.28
C LYS A 163 5.67 9.50 15.88
N SER A 164 5.91 8.61 16.84
CA SER A 164 6.49 7.29 16.58
C SER A 164 5.60 6.21 17.19
N VAL A 165 5.39 5.11 16.44
CA VAL A 165 4.60 3.95 16.86
C VAL A 165 5.38 2.69 16.48
N SER A 166 5.69 1.86 17.46
CA SER A 166 6.29 0.55 17.24
C SER A 166 5.26 -0.56 17.47
N ARG A 167 5.30 -1.59 16.64
CA ARG A 167 4.47 -2.79 16.76
C ARG A 167 5.29 -4.02 16.42
N GLU A 168 5.09 -5.06 17.21
CA GLU A 168 5.55 -6.42 16.89
C GLU A 168 4.43 -7.14 16.13
N VAL A 169 4.77 -7.78 15.02
CA VAL A 169 3.82 -8.47 14.14
C VAL A 169 4.39 -9.86 13.83
N PRO A 170 3.78 -10.95 14.31
CA PRO A 170 4.21 -12.30 13.94
C PRO A 170 4.00 -12.51 12.43
N TYR A 171 5.01 -13.03 11.74
CA TYR A 171 4.89 -13.36 10.32
C TYR A 171 4.73 -14.86 10.03
N ALA A 172 4.92 -15.72 11.02
CA ALA A 172 4.41 -17.09 11.01
C ALA A 172 2.98 -17.14 11.60
N PRO A 173 2.17 -18.16 11.25
CA PRO A 173 0.93 -18.44 11.97
C PRO A 173 1.27 -18.83 13.42
N PRO A 174 0.35 -18.60 14.38
CA PRO A 174 0.54 -19.12 15.73
C PRO A 174 0.75 -20.63 15.65
N SER A 175 1.74 -21.17 16.36
CA SER A 175 1.87 -22.61 16.53
C SER A 175 0.53 -23.14 17.02
N GLU A 176 -0.04 -24.14 16.34
CA GLU A 176 -1.14 -24.91 16.91
C GLU A 176 -0.64 -25.35 18.29
N LYS A 177 -1.31 -24.88 19.35
CA LYS A 177 -1.05 -25.46 20.66
C LYS A 177 -1.39 -26.91 20.47
N GLU A 178 -0.42 -27.79 20.68
CA GLU A 178 -0.73 -29.19 20.93
C GLU A 178 -1.76 -29.16 22.05
N ASP A 179 -3.01 -29.44 21.70
CA ASP A 179 -4.04 -29.64 22.70
C ASP A 179 -3.51 -30.80 23.55
N GLU A 180 -3.07 -30.48 24.78
CA GLU A 180 -2.77 -31.46 25.81
C GLU A 180 -4.10 -32.17 26.14
N GLU A 181 -4.51 -33.09 25.26
CA GLU A 181 -5.50 -34.12 25.55
C GLU A 181 -4.82 -35.22 26.36
N GLY A 182 -4.91 -35.11 27.67
CA GLY A 182 -4.52 -36.12 28.66
C GLY A 182 -4.29 -35.40 29.98
N GLU A 183 -5.11 -35.54 31.01
CA GLU A 183 -5.52 -36.79 31.65
C GLU A 183 -6.94 -36.64 32.23
N ASP A 184 -7.88 -37.46 31.77
CA ASP A 184 -9.07 -37.81 32.57
C ASP A 184 -8.71 -39.10 33.30
N GLU A 185 -8.12 -38.96 34.49
CA GLU A 185 -7.89 -40.08 35.40
C GLU A 185 -9.23 -40.71 35.76
N GLY A 186 -9.42 -41.94 35.28
CA GLY A 186 -10.56 -42.78 35.63
C GLY A 186 -10.70 -42.94 37.13
N GLY A 187 -11.83 -42.47 37.66
CA GLY A 187 -12.30 -42.83 38.99
C GLY A 187 -12.81 -44.28 39.00
N GLU A 188 -12.09 -45.15 39.69
CA GLU A 188 -12.65 -46.34 40.35
C GLU A 188 -12.98 -46.05 41.82
#